data_AF-A0A950D566-F1
#
_entry.id   AF-A0A950D566-F1
#
_cell.length_a   1.000
_cell.length_b   1.000
_cell.length_c   1.000
_cell.angle_alpha   90.00
_cell.angle_beta   90.00
_cell.angle_gamma   90.00
#
_symmetry.space_group_name_H-M   'P 1'
#
loop_
_entity.id
_entity.type
_entity.pdbx_description
1 polymer ?
#
loop_
_entity_poly.entity_id
_entity_poly.type
_entity_poly.pdbx_seq_one_letter_code
_entity_poly.pdbx_strand_id
1 'polypeptide(L)'
;MSDAEKDRRIGRDEMNLAEFPIALVAERVPPRCKTLVFESQHGTLTVTGSDVYGLPTAPDSDVIVGLIQLTKLRNDFTCPTVPFSRYELLKLLGWEDKGRNYQRLDESLRRWVGVTLYYEGAWWDNSIKCRVDESFHILERVSLFDQEIRRTLRAQQRTLPLSSFTWNEVFFASCQANNLKQLDLGVYFGLKSAVSKQLYRFLDKRFYIRGDWTFDLRELAFEHVGLSRNYAIGEIKRKL
;
A
#
# COMPACT_ATOMS: atom_id res chain seq x y z
N MET A 1 -23.61 -4.08 -17.69
CA MET A 1 -22.32 -3.48 -17.28
C MET A 1 -21.47 -3.33 -18.53
N SER A 2 -20.96 -2.13 -18.79
CA SER A 2 -20.13 -1.87 -19.99
C SER A 2 -18.69 -2.39 -19.80
N ASP A 3 -17.98 -2.66 -20.90
CA ASP A 3 -16.59 -3.14 -20.82
C ASP A 3 -15.64 -2.12 -20.17
N ALA A 4 -15.97 -0.82 -20.26
CA ALA A 4 -15.24 0.25 -19.58
C ALA A 4 -15.40 0.25 -18.05
N GLU A 5 -16.53 -0.24 -17.53
CA GLU A 5 -16.74 -0.43 -16.08
C GLU A 5 -15.98 -1.65 -15.55
N LYS A 6 -15.86 -2.70 -16.37
CA LYS A 6 -15.05 -3.88 -16.03
C LYS A 6 -13.56 -3.53 -15.99
N ASP A 7 -13.07 -2.77 -16.97
CA ASP A 7 -11.66 -2.40 -17.05
C ASP A 7 -11.23 -1.46 -15.89
N ARG A 8 -12.14 -0.57 -15.44
CA ARG A 8 -11.92 0.25 -14.23
C ARG A 8 -11.85 -0.55 -12.93
N ARG A 9 -12.39 -1.76 -12.91
CA ARG A 9 -12.36 -2.65 -11.73
C ARG A 9 -11.07 -3.47 -11.66
N ILE A 10 -10.38 -3.65 -12.79
CA ILE A 10 -9.10 -4.35 -12.86
C ILE A 10 -7.99 -3.36 -12.50
N GLY A 11 -7.58 -3.42 -11.24
CA GLY A 11 -6.45 -2.66 -10.72
C GLY A 11 -5.12 -3.37 -10.86
N ARG A 12 -4.09 -2.73 -10.32
CA ARG A 12 -2.74 -3.29 -10.21
C ARG A 12 -2.30 -3.35 -8.75
N ASP A 13 -1.49 -4.35 -8.45
CA ASP A 13 -0.82 -4.50 -7.16
C ASP A 13 0.62 -4.95 -7.37
N GLU A 14 1.51 -4.53 -6.49
CA GLU A 14 2.94 -4.83 -6.58
C GLU A 14 3.26 -6.10 -5.78
N MET A 15 4.00 -7.03 -6.39
CA MET A 15 4.13 -8.39 -5.87
C MET A 15 5.01 -8.53 -4.62
N ASN A 16 5.94 -7.61 -4.38
CA ASN A 16 6.74 -7.55 -3.16
C ASN A 16 5.90 -6.97 -2.00
N LEU A 17 5.15 -5.89 -2.25
CA LEU A 17 4.23 -5.29 -1.27
C LEU A 17 3.07 -6.20 -0.89
N ALA A 18 2.74 -7.18 -1.72
CA ALA A 18 1.75 -8.22 -1.44
C ALA A 18 2.31 -9.42 -0.67
N GLU A 19 3.64 -9.62 -0.65
CA GLU A 19 4.27 -10.76 0.03
C GLU A 19 4.33 -10.59 1.54
N PHE A 20 4.61 -9.36 1.98
CA PHE A 20 4.69 -9.01 3.39
C PHE A 20 3.67 -7.93 3.74
N PRO A 21 3.17 -7.91 4.98
CA PRO A 21 2.33 -6.85 5.49
C PRO A 21 3.19 -5.59 5.73
N ILE A 22 3.18 -4.67 4.77
CA ILE A 22 3.89 -3.37 4.90
C ILE A 22 3.27 -2.42 5.94
N ALA A 23 2.15 -2.82 6.55
CA ALA A 23 1.44 -2.07 7.57
C ALA A 23 0.80 -3.02 8.59
N LEU A 24 0.48 -2.50 9.78
CA LEU A 24 -0.29 -3.24 10.77
C LEU A 24 -1.70 -3.52 10.22
N VAL A 25 -2.17 -4.77 10.35
CA VAL A 25 -3.59 -5.12 10.10
C VAL A 25 -4.54 -4.63 11.19
N ALA A 26 -4.04 -3.83 12.15
CA ALA A 26 -4.83 -3.17 13.18
C ALA A 26 -5.07 -1.70 12.82
N GLU A 27 -6.13 -1.12 13.39
CA GLU A 27 -6.42 0.32 13.25
C GLU A 27 -5.52 1.21 14.10
N ARG A 28 -4.83 0.65 15.10
CA ARG A 28 -4.00 1.38 16.06
C ARG A 28 -2.67 0.67 16.28
N VAL A 29 -1.62 1.47 16.33
CA VAL A 29 -0.27 1.02 16.68
C VAL A 29 -0.21 0.77 18.19
N PRO A 30 0.30 -0.39 18.65
CA PRO A 30 0.54 -0.62 20.08
C PRO A 30 1.47 0.45 20.68
N PRO A 31 1.29 0.85 21.95
CA PRO A 31 2.17 1.83 22.59
C PRO A 31 3.64 1.43 22.50
N ARG A 32 4.52 2.38 22.17
CA ARG A 32 5.98 2.21 22.05
C ARG A 32 6.44 1.31 20.89
N CYS A 33 5.54 0.76 20.07
CA CYS A 33 5.92 0.03 18.87
C CYS A 33 6.34 1.03 17.78
N LYS A 34 7.61 0.99 17.38
CA LYS A 34 8.19 1.81 16.30
C LYS A 34 8.60 0.98 15.07
N THR A 35 8.69 -0.33 15.25
CA THR A 35 9.22 -1.26 14.25
C THR A 35 8.34 -2.50 14.16
N LEU A 36 8.09 -2.96 12.93
CA LEU A 36 7.51 -4.26 12.62
C LEU A 36 8.58 -5.11 11.95
N VAL A 37 8.62 -6.40 12.26
CA VAL A 37 9.54 -7.36 11.63
C VAL A 37 8.73 -8.56 11.19
N PHE A 38 8.90 -8.97 9.94
CA PHE A 38 8.25 -10.13 9.32
C PHE A 38 9.30 -10.99 8.64
N GLU A 39 9.24 -12.30 8.84
CA GLU A 39 10.24 -13.27 8.39
C GLU A 39 9.60 -14.31 7.48
N SER A 40 10.29 -14.68 6.42
CA SER A 40 9.89 -15.79 5.56
C SER A 40 11.11 -16.67 5.27
N GLN A 41 10.87 -17.84 4.68
CA GLN A 41 11.94 -18.67 4.11
C GLN A 41 12.82 -17.94 3.07
N HIS A 42 12.37 -16.79 2.56
CA HIS A 42 13.03 -16.02 1.53
C HIS A 42 13.64 -14.71 2.05
N GLY A 43 13.69 -14.48 3.36
CA GLY A 43 14.25 -13.27 3.95
C GLY A 43 13.26 -12.49 4.81
N THR A 44 13.69 -11.31 5.25
CA THR A 44 13.03 -10.51 6.29
C THR A 44 12.61 -9.15 5.76
N LEU A 45 11.43 -8.67 6.18
CA LEU A 45 11.02 -7.28 6.06
C LEU A 45 10.99 -6.63 7.44
N THR A 46 11.74 -5.53 7.59
CA THR A 46 11.62 -4.63 8.73
C THR A 46 10.97 -3.31 8.29
N VAL A 47 9.91 -2.89 8.98
CA VAL A 47 9.19 -1.62 8.74
C VAL A 47 9.44 -0.69 9.91
N THR A 48 10.04 0.47 9.69
CA THR A 48 10.26 1.47 10.75
C THR A 48 9.40 2.71 10.49
N GLY A 49 8.70 3.17 11.53
CA GLY A 49 7.90 4.39 11.47
C GLY A 49 8.67 5.60 11.97
N SER A 50 8.45 6.77 11.36
CA SER A 50 8.96 8.04 11.91
C SER A 50 8.39 8.36 13.29
N ASP A 51 9.14 9.12 14.09
CA ASP A 51 8.66 9.57 15.41
C ASP A 51 7.44 10.51 15.32
N VAL A 52 7.28 11.23 14.21
CA VAL A 52 6.19 12.19 14.02
C VAL A 52 4.87 11.52 13.61
N TYR A 53 4.93 10.54 12.69
CA TYR A 53 3.72 9.94 12.10
C TYR A 53 3.50 8.47 12.47
N GLY A 54 4.48 7.81 13.08
CA GLY A 54 4.41 6.43 13.55
C GLY A 54 4.39 5.39 12.41
N LEU A 55 4.04 4.16 12.79
CA LEU A 55 3.90 3.03 11.86
C LEU A 55 2.60 3.09 11.05
N PRO A 56 2.62 2.58 9.81
CA PRO A 56 1.41 2.48 8.99
C PRO A 56 0.44 1.42 9.53
N THR A 57 -0.84 1.71 9.35
CA THR A 57 -2.00 0.90 9.76
C THR A 57 -2.78 0.42 8.54
N ALA A 58 -3.79 -0.42 8.73
CA ALA A 58 -4.54 -1.01 7.61
C ALA A 58 -5.10 0.01 6.59
N PRO A 59 -5.67 1.15 7.00
CA PRO A 59 -6.10 2.21 6.07
C PRO A 59 -4.95 2.81 5.26
N ASP A 60 -3.73 2.84 5.82
CA ASP A 60 -2.55 3.34 5.10
C ASP A 60 -2.16 2.36 3.97
N SER A 61 -2.37 1.06 4.16
CA SER A 61 -2.19 0.06 3.10
C SER A 61 -3.17 0.27 1.94
N ASP A 62 -4.44 0.58 2.24
CA ASP A 62 -5.44 0.93 1.22
C ASP A 62 -4.99 2.15 0.39
N VAL A 63 -4.38 3.15 1.04
CA VAL A 63 -3.85 4.33 0.35
C VAL A 63 -2.79 3.93 -0.67
N ILE A 64 -1.85 3.05 -0.35
CA ILE A 64 -0.84 2.58 -1.32
C ILE A 64 -1.49 1.91 -2.53
N VAL A 65 -2.46 1.01 -2.32
CA VAL A 65 -3.20 0.38 -3.43
C VAL A 65 -3.92 1.44 -4.28
N GLY A 66 -4.52 2.45 -3.65
CA GLY A 66 -5.12 3.58 -4.33
C GLY A 66 -4.12 4.41 -5.16
N LEU A 67 -2.93 4.67 -4.63
CA LEU A 67 -1.86 5.39 -5.34
C LEU A 67 -1.34 4.60 -6.55
N ILE A 68 -1.17 3.28 -6.42
CA ILE A 68 -0.77 2.39 -7.52
C ILE A 68 -1.80 2.49 -8.65
N GLN A 69 -3.09 2.42 -8.30
CA GLN A 69 -4.16 2.53 -9.27
C GLN A 69 -4.23 3.92 -9.92
N LEU A 70 -4.03 5.00 -9.16
CA LEU A 70 -3.93 6.35 -9.73
C LEU A 70 -2.77 6.46 -10.72
N THR A 71 -1.64 5.83 -10.43
CA THR A 71 -0.47 5.83 -11.31
C THR A 71 -0.79 5.14 -12.62
N LYS A 72 -1.42 3.95 -12.56
CA LYS A 72 -1.90 3.23 -13.74
C LYS A 72 -2.83 4.09 -14.59
N LEU A 73 -3.82 4.74 -13.96
CA LEU A 73 -4.81 5.57 -14.66
C LEU A 73 -4.21 6.86 -15.26
N ARG A 74 -3.20 7.44 -14.62
CA ARG A 74 -2.62 8.72 -15.04
C ARG A 74 -1.60 8.58 -16.15
N ASN A 75 -0.70 7.61 -16.04
CA ASN A 75 0.45 7.53 -16.94
C ASN A 75 0.96 6.10 -17.19
N ASP A 76 0.26 5.07 -16.73
CA ASP A 76 0.68 3.67 -16.87
C ASP A 76 2.13 3.40 -16.46
N PHE A 77 2.55 3.96 -15.31
CA PHE A 77 3.89 3.81 -14.77
C PHE A 77 5.02 4.31 -15.68
N THR A 78 4.75 5.32 -16.52
CA THR A 78 5.77 5.99 -17.34
C THR A 78 6.44 7.18 -16.63
N CYS A 79 5.79 7.74 -15.60
CA CYS A 79 6.36 8.83 -14.80
C CYS A 79 6.13 8.59 -13.30
N PRO A 80 7.17 8.70 -12.44
CA PRO A 80 7.05 8.43 -11.01
C PRO A 80 6.28 9.52 -10.25
N THR A 81 6.17 10.72 -10.84
CA THR A 81 5.42 11.83 -10.23
C THR A 81 4.00 11.88 -10.80
N VAL A 82 3.01 11.73 -9.92
CA VAL A 82 1.62 11.56 -10.30
C VAL A 82 0.78 12.71 -9.73
N PRO A 83 0.15 13.53 -10.59
CA PRO A 83 -0.77 14.57 -10.14
C PRO A 83 -2.13 13.96 -9.77
N PHE A 84 -2.70 14.43 -8.67
CA PHE A 84 -3.99 13.98 -8.18
C PHE A 84 -4.75 15.09 -7.42
N SER A 85 -6.05 14.87 -7.26
CA SER A 85 -6.89 15.56 -6.29
C SER A 85 -7.16 14.66 -5.09
N ARG A 86 -7.22 15.22 -3.88
CA ARG A 86 -7.59 14.41 -2.70
C ARG A 86 -8.99 13.80 -2.83
N TYR A 87 -9.90 14.52 -3.48
CA TYR A 87 -11.27 14.07 -3.74
C TYR A 87 -11.33 12.78 -4.56
N GLU A 88 -10.57 12.70 -5.66
CA GLU A 88 -10.58 11.48 -6.49
C GLU A 88 -9.95 10.30 -5.77
N LEU A 89 -8.91 10.53 -4.96
CA LEU A 89 -8.30 9.47 -4.17
C LEU A 89 -9.26 8.96 -3.10
N LEU A 90 -9.97 9.84 -2.40
CA LEU A 90 -11.04 9.43 -1.46
C LEU A 90 -12.12 8.58 -2.16
N LYS A 91 -12.57 9.01 -3.35
CA LYS A 91 -13.54 8.23 -4.14
C LYS A 91 -13.02 6.86 -4.52
N LEU A 92 -11.77 6.78 -4.97
CA LEU A 92 -11.11 5.53 -5.33
C LEU A 92 -11.03 4.57 -4.13
N LEU A 93 -10.74 5.10 -2.95
CA LEU A 93 -10.68 4.35 -1.68
C LEU A 93 -12.06 3.99 -1.12
N GLY A 94 -13.15 4.50 -1.71
CA GLY A 94 -14.51 4.36 -1.19
C GLY A 94 -14.75 5.12 0.12
N TRP A 95 -13.95 6.15 0.41
CA TRP A 95 -14.08 6.97 1.61
C TRP A 95 -15.09 8.11 1.40
N GLU A 96 -15.89 8.39 2.42
CA GLU A 96 -16.85 9.50 2.38
C GLU A 96 -16.14 10.86 2.24
N ASP A 97 -16.76 11.78 1.52
CA ASP A 97 -16.31 13.16 1.32
C ASP A 97 -16.52 14.01 2.59
N LYS A 98 -15.73 13.70 3.63
CA LYS A 98 -15.77 14.36 4.95
C LYS A 98 -14.39 14.87 5.31
N GLY A 99 -14.31 16.06 5.90
CA GLY A 99 -13.05 16.72 6.29
C GLY A 99 -12.08 15.83 7.09
N ARG A 100 -12.61 14.99 7.99
CA ARG A 100 -11.83 14.00 8.75
C ARG A 100 -11.09 12.99 7.85
N ASN A 101 -11.71 12.55 6.75
CA ASN A 101 -11.08 11.61 5.82
C ASN A 101 -10.00 12.28 4.96
N TYR A 102 -10.13 13.57 4.66
CA TYR A 102 -9.04 14.34 4.05
C TYR A 102 -7.84 14.47 4.98
N GLN A 103 -8.08 14.79 6.26
CA GLN A 103 -7.01 14.85 7.27
C GLN A 103 -6.32 13.49 7.41
N ARG A 104 -7.10 12.41 7.49
CA ARG A 104 -6.57 11.04 7.54
C ARG A 104 -5.74 10.69 6.31
N LEU A 105 -6.19 11.08 5.11
CA LEU A 105 -5.43 10.86 3.88
C LEU A 105 -4.12 11.65 3.92
N ASP A 106 -4.15 12.92 4.31
CA ASP A 106 -2.96 13.78 4.39
C ASP A 106 -1.94 13.20 5.38
N GLU A 107 -2.40 12.71 6.54
CA GLU A 107 -1.56 12.01 7.53
C GLU A 107 -0.98 10.71 6.97
N SER A 108 -1.78 9.91 6.26
CA SER A 108 -1.34 8.66 5.64
C SER A 108 -0.22 8.89 4.62
N LEU A 109 -0.39 9.89 3.75
CA LEU A 109 0.62 10.26 2.77
C LEU A 109 1.92 10.73 3.42
N ARG A 110 1.85 11.55 4.47
CA ARG A 110 3.02 12.00 5.23
C ARG A 110 3.69 10.85 5.99
N ARG A 111 2.90 9.91 6.51
CA ARG A 111 3.40 8.70 7.15
C ARG A 111 4.21 7.87 6.17
N TRP A 112 3.72 7.64 4.95
CA TRP A 112 4.44 6.87 3.93
C TRP A 112 5.73 7.52 3.41
N VAL A 113 5.85 8.85 3.51
CA VAL A 113 7.13 9.54 3.26
C VAL A 113 8.14 9.25 4.38
N GLY A 114 7.68 9.10 5.62
CA GLY A 114 8.54 8.89 6.80
C GLY A 114 8.70 7.44 7.24
N VAL A 115 8.18 6.47 6.49
CA VAL A 115 8.31 5.03 6.79
C VAL A 115 9.42 4.45 5.92
N THR A 116 10.37 3.76 6.55
CA THR A 116 11.43 3.05 5.84
C THR A 116 11.16 1.55 5.88
N LEU A 117 11.28 0.90 4.73
CA LEU A 117 11.24 -0.54 4.55
C LEU A 117 12.65 -1.05 4.34
N TYR A 118 13.05 -2.06 5.12
CA TYR A 118 14.31 -2.78 4.97
C TYR A 118 13.97 -4.22 4.58
N TYR A 119 14.20 -4.56 3.32
CA TYR A 119 14.13 -5.93 2.83
C TYR A 119 15.53 -6.54 2.89
N GLU A 120 15.69 -7.59 3.68
CA GLU A 120 16.95 -8.35 3.81
C GLU A 120 16.74 -9.71 3.12
N GLY A 121 17.31 -9.86 1.92
CA GLY A 121 17.18 -11.02 1.06
C GLY A 121 15.78 -11.22 0.48
N ALA A 122 14.85 -10.31 0.75
CA ALA A 122 13.41 -10.52 0.56
C ALA A 122 12.81 -9.78 -0.65
N TRP A 123 13.48 -8.76 -1.19
CA TRP A 123 12.99 -7.98 -2.31
C TRP A 123 13.25 -8.71 -3.64
N TRP A 124 12.21 -9.06 -4.38
CA TRP A 124 12.38 -9.65 -5.72
C TRP A 124 12.63 -8.56 -6.76
N ASP A 125 13.82 -8.58 -7.36
CA ASP A 125 14.13 -7.78 -8.54
C ASP A 125 13.81 -8.59 -9.80
N ASN A 126 12.72 -8.20 -10.47
CA ASN A 126 12.27 -8.89 -11.68
C ASN A 126 13.14 -8.60 -12.92
N SER A 127 14.02 -7.59 -12.88
CA SER A 127 14.93 -7.26 -13.99
C SER A 127 16.09 -8.26 -14.09
N ILE A 128 16.66 -8.65 -12.94
CA ILE A 128 17.77 -9.61 -12.84
C ILE A 128 17.35 -11.00 -12.33
N LYS A 129 16.07 -11.17 -11.98
CA LYS A 129 15.45 -12.45 -11.55
C LYS A 129 16.10 -13.04 -10.30
N CYS A 130 16.44 -12.21 -9.33
CA CYS A 130 16.93 -12.68 -8.03
C CYS A 130 16.35 -11.84 -6.89
N ARG A 131 16.56 -12.32 -5.66
CA ARG A 131 16.26 -11.52 -4.48
C ARG A 131 17.48 -10.74 -4.02
N VAL A 132 17.24 -9.53 -3.56
CA VAL A 132 18.26 -8.57 -3.14
C VAL A 132 17.89 -7.92 -1.81
N ASP A 133 18.88 -7.27 -1.21
CA ASP A 133 18.69 -6.39 -0.08
C ASP A 133 18.31 -5.00 -0.60
N GLU A 134 17.24 -4.41 -0.07
CA GLU A 134 16.79 -3.08 -0.46
C GLU A 134 16.29 -2.30 0.76
N SER A 135 16.61 -1.01 0.80
CA SER A 135 16.23 -0.12 1.91
C SER A 135 15.71 1.20 1.38
N PHE A 136 14.41 1.44 1.52
CA PHE A 136 13.77 2.62 0.92
C PHE A 136 12.47 3.00 1.63
N HIS A 137 12.07 4.27 1.50
CA HIS A 137 10.69 4.71 1.75
C HIS A 137 9.87 4.56 0.46
N ILE A 138 8.59 4.20 0.55
CA ILE A 138 7.78 3.99 -0.66
C ILE A 138 7.53 5.30 -1.43
N LEU A 139 7.31 6.42 -0.72
CA LEU A 139 7.06 7.73 -1.32
C LEU A 139 8.23 8.68 -1.11
N GLU A 140 8.88 9.10 -2.19
CA GLU A 140 9.96 10.07 -2.17
C GLU A 140 9.46 11.46 -1.73
N ARG A 141 8.30 11.86 -2.22
CA ARG A 141 7.75 13.20 -1.98
C ARG A 141 6.25 13.21 -2.09
N VAL A 142 5.61 14.04 -1.26
CA VAL A 142 4.20 14.40 -1.40
C VAL A 142 4.06 15.93 -1.33
N SER A 143 3.39 16.52 -2.31
CA SER A 143 3.03 17.94 -2.34
C SER A 143 1.51 18.08 -2.26
N LEU A 144 1.02 18.56 -1.11
CA LEU A 144 -0.42 18.75 -0.86
C LEU A 144 -0.78 20.23 -0.98
N PHE A 145 -1.84 20.51 -1.73
CA PHE A 145 -2.38 21.87 -1.88
C PHE A 145 -3.74 21.95 -1.22
N ASP A 146 -3.79 22.63 -0.08
CA ASP A 146 -5.00 22.84 0.69
C ASP A 146 -5.87 23.99 0.14
N GLN A 147 -7.02 24.23 0.78
CA GLN A 147 -7.91 25.31 0.38
C GLN A 147 -7.30 26.70 0.58
N GLU A 148 -6.41 26.88 1.55
CA GLU A 148 -5.80 28.16 1.87
C GLU A 148 -4.77 28.55 0.80
N ILE A 149 -3.86 27.63 0.46
CA ILE A 149 -2.91 27.81 -0.66
C ILE A 149 -3.68 28.07 -1.95
N ARG A 150 -4.78 27.34 -2.20
CA ARG A 150 -5.63 27.57 -3.38
C ARG A 150 -6.32 28.93 -3.35
N ARG A 151 -6.74 29.44 -2.19
CA ARG A 151 -7.29 30.81 -2.05
C ARG A 151 -6.23 31.85 -2.38
N THR A 152 -5.02 31.70 -1.85
CA THR A 152 -3.89 32.59 -2.13
C THR A 152 -3.53 32.60 -3.62
N LEU A 153 -3.44 31.42 -4.25
CA LEU A 153 -3.13 31.32 -5.68
C LEU A 153 -4.24 31.88 -6.57
N ARG A 154 -5.51 31.72 -6.19
CA ARG A 154 -6.65 32.39 -6.85
C ARG A 154 -6.55 33.90 -6.75
N ALA A 155 -6.24 34.43 -5.57
CA ALA A 155 -6.07 35.87 -5.37
C ALA A 155 -4.92 36.44 -6.24
N GLN A 156 -3.90 35.63 -6.50
CA GLN A 156 -2.78 35.96 -7.39
C GLN A 156 -3.06 35.65 -8.88
N GLN A 157 -4.29 35.26 -9.25
CA GLN A 157 -4.67 34.88 -10.62
C GLN A 157 -3.78 33.76 -11.23
N ARG A 158 -3.21 32.89 -10.38
CA ARG A 158 -2.39 31.75 -10.82
C ARG A 158 -3.25 30.51 -11.03
N THR A 159 -2.81 29.63 -11.91
CA THR A 159 -3.40 28.30 -12.07
C THR A 159 -3.31 27.52 -10.77
N LEU A 160 -4.37 26.80 -10.41
CA LEU A 160 -4.40 25.98 -9.19
C LEU A 160 -3.62 24.69 -9.43
N PRO A 161 -2.49 24.45 -8.76
CA PRO A 161 -1.76 23.21 -8.91
C PRO A 161 -2.55 22.05 -8.30
N LEU A 162 -2.47 20.89 -8.95
CA LEU A 162 -2.90 19.63 -8.36
C LEU A 162 -1.89 19.20 -7.31
N SER A 163 -2.37 18.45 -6.31
CA SER A 163 -1.46 17.75 -5.41
C SER A 163 -0.71 16.69 -6.18
N SER A 164 0.46 16.30 -5.71
CA SER A 164 1.26 15.27 -6.36
C SER A 164 1.95 14.40 -5.34
N PHE A 165 2.23 13.17 -5.72
CA PHE A 165 3.17 12.30 -5.03
C PHE A 165 4.20 11.81 -6.03
N THR A 166 5.39 11.48 -5.53
CA THR A 166 6.49 10.90 -6.29
C THR A 166 6.87 9.58 -5.64
N TRP A 167 6.79 8.49 -6.39
CA TRP A 167 7.30 7.19 -5.94
C TRP A 167 8.82 7.24 -5.77
N ASN A 168 9.33 6.48 -4.79
CA ASN A 168 10.75 6.18 -4.72
C ASN A 168 11.20 5.35 -5.93
N GLU A 169 12.47 5.52 -6.33
CA GLU A 169 13.03 4.89 -7.53
C GLU A 169 13.02 3.36 -7.49
N VAL A 170 13.30 2.73 -6.33
CA VAL A 170 13.34 1.26 -6.18
C VAL A 170 11.95 0.68 -6.43
N PHE A 171 10.93 1.24 -5.78
CA PHE A 171 9.55 0.83 -5.97
C PHE A 171 9.07 1.05 -7.42
N PHE A 172 9.38 2.22 -7.98
CA PHE A 172 8.96 2.56 -9.34
C PHE A 172 9.64 1.68 -10.40
N ALA A 173 10.93 1.40 -10.24
CA ALA A 173 11.67 0.48 -11.10
C ALA A 173 11.09 -0.93 -11.06
N SER A 174 10.70 -1.43 -9.88
CA SER A 174 9.99 -2.72 -9.74
C SER A 174 8.69 -2.74 -10.53
N CYS A 175 7.89 -1.66 -10.46
CA CYS A 175 6.67 -1.53 -11.23
C CYS A 175 6.94 -1.60 -12.75
N GLN A 176 7.95 -0.88 -13.23
CA GLN A 176 8.36 -0.87 -14.64
C GLN A 176 8.96 -2.19 -15.11
N ALA A 177 9.59 -2.94 -14.21
CA ALA A 177 10.15 -4.26 -14.48
C ALA A 177 9.09 -5.36 -14.56
N ASN A 178 7.80 -5.04 -14.78
CA ASN A 178 6.68 -5.98 -14.81
C ASN A 178 6.47 -6.76 -13.49
N ASN A 179 6.78 -6.16 -12.34
CA ASN A 179 6.49 -6.77 -11.03
C ASN A 179 5.06 -6.47 -10.52
N LEU A 180 4.14 -6.15 -11.43
CA LEU A 180 2.74 -5.82 -11.15
C LEU A 180 1.81 -6.96 -11.54
N LYS A 181 0.92 -7.36 -10.62
CA LYS A 181 -0.18 -8.28 -10.91
C LYS A 181 -1.51 -7.54 -11.08
N GLN A 182 -2.50 -8.20 -11.67
CA GLN A 182 -3.87 -7.69 -11.64
C GLN A 182 -4.46 -7.81 -10.23
N LEU A 183 -5.43 -6.97 -9.91
CA LEU A 183 -6.18 -7.01 -8.65
C LEU A 183 -7.63 -6.61 -8.92
N ASP A 184 -8.63 -7.38 -8.49
CA ASP A 184 -10.02 -6.91 -8.55
C ASP A 184 -10.25 -5.89 -7.43
N LEU A 185 -10.35 -4.62 -7.80
CA LEU A 185 -10.52 -3.52 -6.85
C LEU A 185 -11.89 -3.57 -6.17
N GLY A 186 -12.91 -4.10 -6.85
CA GLY A 186 -14.25 -4.24 -6.27
C GLY A 186 -14.29 -5.34 -5.20
N VAL A 187 -13.55 -6.44 -5.39
CA VAL A 187 -13.32 -7.44 -4.35
C VAL A 187 -12.50 -6.81 -3.22
N TYR A 188 -11.32 -6.24 -3.52
CA TYR A 188 -10.42 -5.68 -2.52
C TYR A 188 -11.10 -4.64 -1.61
N PHE A 189 -11.72 -3.60 -2.19
CA PHE A 189 -12.41 -2.56 -1.42
C PHE A 189 -13.75 -3.02 -0.83
N GLY A 190 -14.31 -4.14 -1.31
CA GLY A 190 -15.49 -4.78 -0.71
C GLY A 190 -15.18 -5.57 0.56
N LEU A 191 -13.93 -6.00 0.77
CA LEU A 191 -13.49 -6.70 1.97
C LEU A 191 -13.46 -5.75 3.17
N LYS A 192 -14.20 -6.09 4.23
CA LYS A 192 -14.32 -5.25 5.43
C LYS A 192 -13.14 -5.39 6.41
N SER A 193 -12.49 -6.55 6.42
CA SER A 193 -11.39 -6.85 7.34
C SER A 193 -10.04 -6.60 6.68
N ALA A 194 -9.14 -5.93 7.40
CA ALA A 194 -7.75 -5.74 7.00
C ALA A 194 -7.03 -7.08 6.76
N VAL A 195 -7.35 -8.09 7.58
CA VAL A 195 -6.83 -9.46 7.43
C VAL A 195 -7.24 -10.05 6.09
N SER A 196 -8.51 -9.95 5.74
CA SER A 196 -9.01 -10.48 4.45
C SER A 196 -8.39 -9.74 3.27
N LYS A 197 -8.20 -8.42 3.37
CA LYS A 197 -7.51 -7.63 2.33
C LYS A 197 -6.06 -8.08 2.13
N GLN A 198 -5.31 -8.25 3.22
CA GLN A 198 -3.93 -8.71 3.16
C GLN A 198 -3.84 -10.15 2.61
N LEU A 199 -4.70 -11.06 3.08
CA LEU A 199 -4.82 -12.41 2.54
C LEU A 199 -5.15 -12.40 1.05
N TYR A 200 -6.08 -11.57 0.62
CA TYR A 200 -6.43 -11.48 -0.80
C TYR A 200 -5.21 -11.09 -1.63
N ARG A 201 -4.44 -10.07 -1.23
CA ARG A 201 -3.21 -9.68 -1.93
C ARG A 201 -2.16 -10.81 -1.95
N PHE A 202 -1.93 -11.43 -0.80
CA PHE A 202 -0.94 -12.48 -0.60
C PHE A 202 -1.24 -13.79 -1.36
N LEU A 203 -2.51 -14.20 -1.38
CA LEU A 203 -2.95 -15.45 -2.01
C LEU A 203 -3.14 -15.29 -3.52
N ASP A 204 -3.64 -14.13 -3.96
CA ASP A 204 -3.92 -13.86 -5.37
C ASP A 204 -2.68 -14.03 -6.26
N LYS A 205 -1.49 -13.65 -5.79
CA LYS A 205 -0.24 -13.88 -6.53
C LYS A 205 0.13 -15.36 -6.70
N ARG A 206 -0.37 -16.23 -5.81
CA ARG A 206 -0.04 -17.66 -5.76
C ARG A 206 -1.00 -18.51 -6.58
N PHE A 207 -2.28 -18.12 -6.61
CA PHE A 207 -3.30 -18.83 -7.38
C PHE A 207 -3.11 -18.75 -8.90
N TYR A 208 -2.29 -17.81 -9.39
CA TYR A 208 -1.83 -17.81 -10.77
C TYR A 208 -0.98 -19.04 -11.13
N ILE A 209 -0.28 -19.63 -10.15
CA ILE A 209 0.67 -20.73 -10.37
C ILE A 209 -0.03 -22.09 -10.16
N ARG A 210 -0.81 -22.23 -9.07
CA ARG A 210 -1.50 -23.47 -8.69
C ARG A 210 -2.82 -23.18 -7.97
N GLY A 211 -3.81 -24.05 -8.15
CA GLY A 211 -5.15 -23.92 -7.57
C GLY A 211 -5.24 -24.20 -6.07
N ASP A 212 -4.23 -24.83 -5.47
CA ASP A 212 -4.22 -25.23 -4.06
C ASP A 212 -2.86 -24.95 -3.42
N TRP A 213 -2.89 -24.44 -2.19
CA TRP A 213 -1.71 -24.10 -1.40
C TRP A 213 -1.89 -24.52 0.06
N THR A 214 -0.81 -25.00 0.68
CA THR A 214 -0.74 -25.35 2.10
C THR A 214 0.33 -24.49 2.76
N PHE A 215 0.03 -23.94 3.94
CA PHE A 215 0.93 -23.08 4.71
C PHE A 215 1.00 -23.56 6.15
N ASP A 216 2.13 -23.31 6.81
CA ASP A 216 2.14 -23.31 8.26
C ASP A 216 1.22 -22.19 8.78
N LEU A 217 0.38 -22.53 9.77
CA LEU A 217 -0.65 -21.62 10.27
C LEU A 217 -0.03 -20.37 10.92
N ARG A 218 1.08 -20.53 11.65
CA ARG A 218 1.74 -19.42 12.35
C ARG A 218 2.50 -18.55 11.36
N GLU A 219 3.21 -19.15 10.42
CA GLU A 219 3.90 -18.43 9.34
C GLU A 219 2.91 -17.58 8.54
N LEU A 220 1.82 -18.17 8.06
CA LEU A 220 0.77 -17.43 7.33
C LEU A 220 0.21 -16.29 8.17
N ALA A 221 -0.18 -16.58 9.41
CA ALA A 221 -0.84 -15.62 10.29
C ALA A 221 0.07 -14.44 10.67
N PHE A 222 1.30 -14.73 11.07
CA PHE A 222 2.19 -13.72 11.66
C PHE A 222 3.00 -13.00 10.60
N GLU A 223 3.51 -13.72 9.61
CA GLU A 223 4.55 -13.21 8.72
C GLU A 223 3.98 -12.64 7.42
N HIS A 224 2.89 -13.23 6.92
CA HIS A 224 2.28 -12.83 5.65
C HIS A 224 0.99 -12.02 5.83
N VAL A 225 0.23 -12.31 6.88
CA VAL A 225 -0.98 -11.56 7.24
C VAL A 225 -0.68 -10.44 8.23
N GLY A 226 0.32 -10.59 9.11
CA GLY A 226 0.68 -9.56 10.09
C GLY A 226 -0.16 -9.58 11.38
N LEU A 227 -0.76 -10.72 11.73
CA LEU A 227 -1.41 -10.92 13.02
C LEU A 227 -0.40 -10.90 14.17
N SER A 228 -0.86 -10.55 15.37
CA SER A 228 0.00 -10.55 16.56
C SER A 228 0.49 -11.96 16.89
N ARG A 229 1.80 -12.10 17.11
CA ARG A 229 2.45 -13.34 17.57
C ARG A 229 1.98 -13.79 18.96
N ASN A 230 1.27 -12.92 19.70
CA ASN A 230 0.70 -13.25 21.01
C ASN A 230 -0.63 -14.01 20.91
N TYR A 231 -1.23 -14.15 19.72
CA TYR A 231 -2.51 -14.83 19.57
C TYR A 231 -2.38 -16.35 19.73
N ALA A 232 -3.31 -16.93 20.49
CA ALA A 232 -3.45 -18.37 20.60
C ALA A 232 -4.02 -18.96 19.30
N ILE A 233 -3.78 -20.25 19.04
CA ILE A 233 -4.21 -20.93 17.80
C ILE A 233 -5.70 -20.77 17.51
N GLY A 234 -6.56 -20.87 18.53
CA GLY A 234 -8.00 -20.67 18.37
C GLY A 234 -8.36 -19.25 17.95
N GLU A 235 -7.60 -18.25 18.40
CA GLU A 235 -7.81 -16.86 18.01
C GLU A 235 -7.34 -16.58 16.59
N ILE A 236 -6.21 -17.18 16.19
CA ILE A 236 -5.70 -17.12 14.81
C ILE A 236 -6.78 -17.65 13.85
N LYS A 237 -7.31 -18.85 14.10
CA LYS A 237 -8.35 -19.48 13.27
C LYS A 237 -9.65 -18.69 13.18
N ARG A 238 -9.98 -17.89 14.19
CA ARG A 238 -11.18 -17.02 14.20
C ARG A 238 -10.96 -15.73 13.40
N LYS A 239 -9.70 -15.30 13.24
CA LYS A 239 -9.33 -14.04 12.57
C LYS A 239 -9.03 -14.21 11.09
N LEU A 240 -8.52 -15.37 10.69
CA LEU A 240 -8.40 -15.81 9.30
C LEU A 240 -9.80 -16.19 8.77
#